data_AF-A0A2M7BAX9-F1
#
_entry.id   AF-A0A2M7BAX9-F1
#
_cell.length_a   1.000
_cell.length_b   1.000
_cell.length_c   1.000
_cell.angle_alpha   90.00
_cell.angle_beta   90.00
_cell.angle_gamma   90.00
#
_symmetry.space_group_name_H-M   'P 1'
#
loop_
_entity.id
_entity.type
_entity.pdbx_description
1 polymer ?
#
loop_
_entity_poly.entity_id
_entity_poly.type
_entity_poly.pdbx_seq_one_letter_code
_entity_poly.pdbx_strand_id
1 'polypeptide(L)' 'MKKVPKKLQPFLWSVKVSQLDLQKDKVYIANQILAYGGLKEIKWLFKNYPLQEIKNIFLRHPIKTYRPSTFNFVKEIL' A
#
# COMPACT_ATOMS: atom_id res chain seq x y z
N MET A 1 10.05 2.92 -16.60
CA MET A 1 8.97 3.06 -15.59
C MET A 1 8.72 1.70 -14.95
N LYS A 2 8.88 1.56 -13.62
CA LYS A 2 8.57 0.31 -12.92
C LYS A 2 7.04 0.17 -12.86
N LYS A 3 6.50 -0.89 -13.47
CA LYS A 3 5.06 -1.16 -13.50
C LYS A 3 4.63 -1.91 -12.23
N VAL A 4 3.41 -1.65 -11.77
CA VAL A 4 2.81 -2.39 -10.66
C VAL A 4 2.56 -3.84 -11.10
N PRO A 5 3.01 -4.84 -10.31
CA PRO A 5 2.80 -6.25 -10.67
C PRO A 5 1.32 -6.62 -10.77
N LYS A 6 0.96 -7.41 -11.79
CA LYS A 6 -0.43 -7.88 -12.00
C LYS A 6 -1.03 -8.63 -10.80
N LYS A 7 -0.19 -9.33 -10.04
CA LYS A 7 -0.59 -10.04 -8.82
C LYS A 7 -1.17 -9.14 -7.72
N LEU A 8 -0.96 -7.82 -7.79
CA LEU A 8 -1.51 -6.86 -6.83
C LEU A 8 -2.91 -6.37 -7.21
N GLN A 9 -3.44 -6.75 -8.38
CA GLN A 9 -4.76 -6.35 -8.83
C GLN A 9 -5.89 -6.66 -7.82
N PRO A 10 -5.88 -7.79 -7.07
CA PRO A 10 -6.90 -8.07 -6.05
C PRO A 10 -6.92 -7.09 -4.88
N PHE A 11 -5.84 -6.32 -4.65
CA PHE A 11 -5.74 -5.32 -3.58
C PHE A 11 -5.92 -3.89 -4.12
N LEU A 12 -5.68 -3.70 -5.41
CA LEU A 12 -5.73 -2.42 -6.10
C LEU A 12 -6.95 -2.32 -7.01
N TRP A 13 -8.09 -2.89 -6.62
CA TRP A 13 -9.27 -3.10 -7.47
C TRP A 13 -9.89 -1.83 -8.06
N SER A 14 -9.69 -0.66 -7.45
CA SER A 14 -10.29 0.59 -7.94
C SER A 14 -9.73 1.05 -9.29
N VAL A 15 -8.52 0.59 -9.66
CA VAL A 15 -7.83 0.98 -10.90
C VAL A 15 -7.10 -0.23 -11.49
N LYS A 16 -7.03 -0.34 -12.81
CA LYS A 16 -6.19 -1.37 -13.44
C LYS A 16 -4.73 -1.11 -13.10
N VAL A 17 -4.04 -2.12 -12.57
CA VAL A 17 -2.61 -2.01 -12.19
C VAL A 17 -1.70 -1.59 -13.34
N SER A 18 -2.10 -1.83 -14.60
CA SER A 18 -1.39 -1.37 -15.79
C SER A 18 -1.41 0.15 -16.00
N GLN A 19 -2.37 0.84 -15.37
CA GLN A 19 -2.54 2.30 -15.45
C GLN A 19 -1.94 3.03 -14.23
N LEU A 20 -1.51 2.29 -13.20
CA LEU A 20 -0.92 2.84 -12.00
C LEU A 20 0.56 3.18 -12.19
N ASP A 21 0.94 4.34 -11.70
CA ASP A 21 2.32 4.80 -11.57
C ASP A 21 2.79 4.67 -10.11
N LEU A 22 3.90 3.98 -9.89
CA LEU A 22 4.40 3.72 -8.54
C LEU A 22 4.72 4.99 -7.74
N GLN A 23 5.06 6.09 -8.38
CA GLN A 23 5.43 7.34 -7.69
C GLN A 23 4.21 8.26 -7.53
N LYS A 24 3.44 8.44 -8.60
CA LYS A 24 2.26 9.32 -8.56
C LYS A 24 1.14 8.74 -7.70
N ASP A 25 0.92 7.43 -7.77
CA ASP A 25 -0.19 6.75 -7.10
C ASP A 25 0.23 6.08 -5.78
N LYS A 26 1.42 6.42 -5.25
CA LYS A 26 1.99 5.79 -4.05
C LYS A 26 1.07 5.82 -2.83
N VAL A 27 0.32 6.90 -2.64
CA VAL A 27 -0.61 7.05 -1.50
C VAL A 27 -1.71 6.00 -1.56
N TYR A 28 -2.28 5.80 -2.75
CA TYR A 28 -3.30 4.78 -2.97
C TYR A 28 -2.72 3.37 -2.81
N ILE A 29 -1.60 3.10 -3.48
CA ILE A 29 -0.94 1.79 -3.46
C ILE A 29 -0.56 1.39 -2.03
N ALA A 30 0.13 2.26 -1.30
CA ALA A 30 0.59 1.96 0.04
C ALA A 30 -0.59 1.70 0.98
N ASN A 31 -1.57 2.60 1.02
CA ASN A 31 -2.71 2.42 1.91
C ASN A 31 -3.55 1.17 1.59
N GLN A 32 -3.76 0.85 0.31
CA GLN A 32 -4.48 -0.37 -0.08
C GLN A 32 -3.73 -1.64 0.34
N ILE A 33 -2.42 -1.67 0.13
CA ILE A 33 -1.60 -2.82 0.51
C ILE A 33 -1.51 -2.96 2.04
N LEU A 34 -1.43 -1.87 2.78
CA LEU A 34 -1.47 -1.90 4.24
C LEU A 34 -2.84 -2.33 4.78
N ALA A 35 -3.94 -1.90 4.14
CA ALA A 35 -5.29 -2.20 4.60
C ALA A 35 -5.77 -3.62 4.24
N TYR A 36 -5.33 -4.18 3.10
CA TYR A 36 -5.88 -5.43 2.56
C TYR A 36 -4.83 -6.47 2.16
N GLY A 37 -3.56 -6.08 2.04
CA GLY A 37 -2.47 -6.97 1.64
C GLY A 37 -2.10 -7.97 2.73
N GLY A 38 -1.56 -9.12 2.30
CA GLY A 38 -0.91 -10.07 3.20
C GLY A 38 0.56 -9.74 3.41
N LEU A 39 1.26 -10.60 4.16
CA LEU A 39 2.71 -10.44 4.42
C LEU A 39 3.55 -10.36 3.14
N LYS A 40 3.14 -11.05 2.06
CA LYS A 40 3.85 -11.03 0.77
C LYS A 40 3.76 -9.66 0.10
N GLU A 41 2.59 -9.06 0.15
CA GLU A 41 2.29 -7.75 -0.43
C GLU A 41 2.92 -6.62 0.40
N ILE A 42 2.85 -6.73 1.72
CA ILE A 42 3.53 -5.81 2.65
C ILE A 42 5.04 -5.86 2.45
N LYS A 43 5.64 -7.06 2.33
CA LYS A 43 7.06 -7.21 1.99
C LYS A 43 7.40 -6.57 0.64
N TRP A 44 6.51 -6.70 -0.34
CA TRP A 44 6.69 -6.01 -1.63
C TRP A 44 6.64 -4.49 -1.45
N LEU A 45 5.74 -3.96 -0.62
CA LEU A 45 5.64 -2.53 -0.34
C LEU A 45 6.95 -1.98 0.23
N PHE A 46 7.49 -2.60 1.28
CA PHE A 46 8.76 -2.21 1.90
C PHE A 46 9.97 -2.33 0.97
N LYS A 47 9.90 -3.17 -0.06
CA LYS A 47 10.95 -3.27 -1.09
C LYS A 47 10.89 -2.14 -2.11
N ASN A 48 9.71 -1.56 -2.34
CA ASN A 48 9.50 -0.55 -3.38
C ASN A 48 9.49 0.89 -2.83
N TYR A 49 9.16 1.08 -1.56
CA TYR A 49 9.14 2.38 -0.90
C TYR A 49 10.01 2.35 0.37
N PRO A 50 10.78 3.41 0.65
CA PRO A 50 11.45 3.57 1.93
C PRO A 50 10.45 3.54 3.09
N LEU A 51 10.84 2.96 4.22
CA LEU A 51 10.00 2.88 5.42
C LEU A 51 9.46 4.25 5.85
N GLN A 52 10.31 5.29 5.81
CA GLN A 52 9.90 6.66 6.17
C GLN A 52 8.79 7.20 5.27
N GLU A 53 8.81 6.86 3.98
CA GLU A 53 7.77 7.27 3.05
C GLU A 53 6.44 6.55 3.35
N ILE A 54 6.48 5.26 3.67
CA ILE A 54 5.30 4.49 4.07
C ILE A 54 4.70 5.04 5.37
N LYS A 55 5.54 5.36 6.36
CA LYS A 55 5.11 6.02 7.61
C LYS A 55 4.44 7.36 7.34
N ASN A 56 5.06 8.19 6.51
CA ASN A 56 4.50 9.49 6.14
C ASN A 56 3.13 9.34 5.45
N ILE A 57 2.97 8.35 4.56
CA ILE A 57 1.68 8.07 3.92
C ILE A 57 0.64 7.63 4.95
N PHE A 58 0.98 6.70 5.83
CA PHE A 58 0.05 6.19 6.85
C PHE A 58 -0.41 7.29 7.82
N LEU A 59 0.49 8.18 8.24
CA LEU A 59 0.21 9.24 9.22
C LEU A 59 -0.45 10.48 8.61
N ARG A 60 -0.01 10.91 7.41
CA ARG A 60 -0.45 12.20 6.81
C ARG A 60 -1.53 12.04 5.75
N HIS A 61 -1.68 10.84 5.19
CA HIS A 61 -2.68 10.53 4.17
C HIS A 61 -3.50 9.27 4.53
N PRO A 62 -4.12 9.24 5.73
CA PRO A 62 -4.92 8.09 6.13
C PRO A 62 -6.17 7.96 5.26
N ILE A 63 -6.58 6.72 4.99
CA ILE A 63 -7.84 6.42 4.31
C ILE A 63 -8.77 5.65 5.25
N LYS A 64 -10.09 5.79 5.05
CA LYS A 64 -11.11 5.21 5.95
C LYS A 64 -11.33 3.69 5.77
N THR A 65 -10.48 3.01 5.03
CA THR A 65 -10.68 1.60 4.65
C THR A 65 -10.07 0.60 5.62
N TYR A 66 -9.23 1.05 6.56
CA TYR A 66 -8.62 0.15 7.54
C TYR A 66 -9.67 -0.43 8.50
N ARG A 67 -9.65 -1.77 8.64
CA ARG A 67 -10.35 -2.44 9.75
C ARG A 67 -9.54 -2.22 11.04
N PRO A 68 -10.18 -2.17 12.22
CA PRO A 68 -9.47 -1.91 13.48
C PRO A 68 -8.30 -2.86 13.75
N SER A 69 -8.46 -4.16 13.48
CA SER A 69 -7.39 -5.16 13.64
C SER A 69 -6.21 -4.88 12.71
N THR A 70 -6.48 -4.60 11.43
CA THR A 70 -5.44 -4.26 10.45
C THR A 70 -4.75 -2.96 10.79
N PHE A 71 -5.52 -1.93 11.20
CA PHE A 71 -4.97 -0.65 11.59
C PHE A 71 -3.96 -0.81 12.75
N ASN A 72 -4.36 -1.56 13.79
CA ASN A 72 -3.50 -1.84 14.92
C ASN A 72 -2.25 -2.62 14.51
N PHE A 73 -2.40 -3.64 13.66
CA PHE A 73 -1.23 -4.37 13.12
C PHE A 73 -0.28 -3.43 12.35
N VAL A 74 -0.81 -2.61 11.45
CA VAL A 74 -0.03 -1.66 10.64
C VAL A 74 0.69 -0.64 11.52
N LYS A 75 0.02 -0.14 12.57
CA LYS A 75 0.62 0.76 13.56
C LYS A 75 1.83 0.13 14.27
N GLU A 76 1.79 -1.16 14.59
CA GLU A 76 2.89 -1.85 15.27
C GLU A 76 4.09 -2.15 14.36
N ILE A 77 3.87 -2.38 13.06
CA ILE A 77 4.96 -2.69 12.11
C ILE A 77 5.59 -1.46 11.45
N LEU A 78 5.01 -0.28 11.62
CA LEU A 78 5.50 0.98 11.08
C LEU A 78 6.21 1.79 12.16
#